data_AF-F1QXH6-F1
#
_entry.id   AF-F1QXH6-F1
#
_cell.length_a   1.000
_cell.length_b   1.000
_cell.length_c   1.000
_cell.angle_alpha   90.00
_cell.angle_beta   90.00
_cell.angle_gamma   90.00
#
_symmetry.space_group_name_H-M   'P 1'
#
loop_
_entity.id
_entity.type
_entity.pdbx_description
1 polymer ?
#
loop_
_entity_poly.entity_id
_entity_poly.type
_entity_poly.pdbx_seq_one_letter_code
_entity_poly.pdbx_strand_id
1 'polypeptide(L)'
;MNNAGSSTWLPPAFAWINPKTWGSNKEKNARAVREEINLISGSSVLDEAGIDDAQVLTLTREDLNELFPGIKNFQLRRTIMAIITESVKDSSGPQTFDAALKQLMAHNSNDPAVHEVVKESLRAFREVDQQLKSAQASLKPYIDILSSLSEAPSRKEDWETERTSSRKKLPSPSHTSSRSSIKKKTYEPSVKVHLLLCGRTLGAHTQVLAGLPGVQASELMDCQLILAFCPVVSRVGTDIEEALKKIPVDKPAVLVMMYHTFNPNHICQNLHMSTSQANIMEYVNVLFHDSHNGILNCPANDQAMTKLQMILNQYMS
;
A
#
# COMPACT_ATOMS: atom_id res chain seq x y z
N MET A 1 28.48 -31.38 -24.00
CA MET A 1 27.13 -31.98 -23.88
C MET A 1 26.40 -31.18 -22.81
N ASN A 2 25.56 -30.23 -23.21
CA ASN A 2 25.00 -29.24 -22.29
C ASN A 2 23.77 -29.82 -21.59
N ASN A 3 23.91 -30.09 -20.30
CA ASN A 3 22.85 -30.55 -19.43
C ASN A 3 21.97 -29.36 -19.04
N ALA A 4 20.95 -29.05 -19.85
CA ALA A 4 19.94 -28.05 -19.53
C ALA A 4 18.98 -28.65 -18.49
N GLY A 5 19.36 -28.60 -17.22
CA GLY A 5 18.51 -28.95 -16.10
C GLY A 5 17.35 -27.96 -16.00
N SER A 6 16.20 -28.32 -16.54
CA SER A 6 14.91 -27.69 -16.22
C SER A 6 14.58 -28.00 -14.76
N SER A 7 15.10 -27.16 -13.86
CA SER A 7 14.77 -27.17 -12.44
C SER A 7 13.33 -26.73 -12.28
N THR A 8 12.40 -27.68 -12.30
CA THR A 8 11.02 -27.47 -11.87
C THR A 8 11.03 -27.21 -10.37
N TRP A 9 10.72 -25.97 -9.97
CA TRP A 9 10.70 -25.48 -8.57
C TRP A 9 9.57 -26.06 -7.71
N LEU A 10 8.91 -27.13 -8.16
CA LEU A 10 7.79 -27.74 -7.46
C LEU A 10 8.24 -29.01 -6.74
N PRO A 11 7.96 -29.14 -5.42
CA PRO A 11 8.17 -30.39 -4.70
C PRO A 11 7.50 -31.60 -5.39
N PRO A 12 8.03 -32.82 -5.23
CA PRO A 12 7.48 -34.03 -5.86
C PRO A 12 5.99 -34.26 -5.60
N ALA A 13 5.48 -33.75 -4.47
CA ALA A 13 4.06 -33.78 -4.10
C ALA A 13 3.13 -33.02 -5.06
N PHE A 14 3.66 -32.24 -6.01
CA PHE A 14 2.90 -31.44 -6.98
C PHE A 14 3.02 -31.94 -8.43
N ALA A 15 3.67 -33.09 -8.68
CA ALA A 15 3.91 -33.61 -10.03
C ALA A 15 2.64 -33.91 -10.86
N TRP A 16 1.49 -33.97 -10.22
CA TRP A 16 0.17 -34.30 -10.77
C TRP A 16 -0.64 -33.06 -11.16
N ILE A 17 -0.19 -31.85 -10.78
CA ILE A 17 -0.67 -30.61 -11.38
C ILE A 17 -0.11 -30.60 -12.81
N ASN A 18 -0.87 -31.14 -13.76
CA ASN A 18 -0.50 -31.12 -15.16
C ASN A 18 -0.69 -29.69 -15.69
N PRO A 19 0.37 -28.93 -15.99
CA PRO A 19 0.22 -27.55 -16.48
C PRO A 19 -0.53 -27.51 -17.82
N LYS A 20 -0.61 -28.63 -18.55
CA LYS A 20 -1.28 -28.71 -19.85
C LYS A 20 -2.80 -28.62 -19.75
N THR A 21 -3.42 -29.15 -18.70
CA THR A 21 -4.88 -29.01 -18.53
C THR A 21 -5.25 -27.57 -18.16
N TRP A 22 -4.40 -26.93 -17.35
CA TRP A 22 -4.52 -25.51 -17.01
C TRP A 22 -4.41 -24.60 -18.24
N GLY A 23 -3.41 -24.85 -19.10
CA GLY A 23 -3.25 -24.10 -20.35
C GLY A 23 -4.44 -24.25 -21.30
N SER A 24 -5.04 -25.44 -21.39
CA SER A 24 -6.09 -25.72 -22.38
C SER A 24 -7.39 -24.95 -22.13
N ASN A 25 -7.84 -24.78 -20.88
CA ASN A 25 -9.09 -24.06 -20.62
C ASN A 25 -8.90 -22.55 -20.80
N LYS A 26 -7.75 -22.02 -20.35
CA LYS A 26 -7.41 -20.61 -20.53
C LYS A 26 -7.29 -20.25 -22.02
N GLU A 27 -6.68 -21.12 -22.82
CA GLU A 27 -6.55 -20.93 -24.26
C GLU A 27 -7.89 -20.92 -24.99
N LYS A 28 -8.81 -21.83 -24.62
CA LYS A 28 -10.17 -21.84 -25.20
C LYS A 28 -10.95 -20.57 -24.85
N ASN A 29 -10.85 -20.12 -23.60
CA ASN A 29 -11.47 -18.88 -23.16
C ASN A 29 -10.88 -17.66 -23.88
N ALA A 30 -9.55 -17.60 -23.96
CA ALA A 30 -8.84 -16.55 -24.69
C ALA A 30 -9.25 -16.47 -26.16
N ARG A 31 -9.39 -17.63 -26.83
CA ARG A 31 -9.86 -17.69 -28.21
C ARG A 31 -11.29 -17.18 -28.37
N ALA A 32 -12.20 -17.58 -27.47
CA ALA A 32 -13.57 -17.08 -27.47
C ALA A 32 -13.62 -15.55 -27.29
N VAL A 33 -12.79 -15.01 -26.39
CA VAL A 33 -12.65 -13.56 -26.20
C VAL A 33 -12.11 -12.88 -27.46
N ARG A 34 -11.10 -13.44 -28.14
CA ARG A 34 -10.63 -12.91 -29.44
C ARG A 34 -11.76 -12.83 -30.44
N GLU A 35 -12.49 -13.94 -30.62
CA GLU A 35 -13.58 -14.02 -31.59
C GLU A 35 -14.67 -12.99 -31.30
N GLU A 36 -15.04 -12.81 -30.02
CA GLU A 36 -16.00 -11.81 -29.59
C GLU A 36 -15.50 -10.38 -29.86
N ILE A 37 -14.22 -10.09 -29.57
CA ILE A 37 -13.60 -8.78 -29.85
C ILE A 37 -13.63 -8.48 -31.34
N ASN A 38 -13.21 -9.43 -32.18
CA ASN A 38 -13.21 -9.27 -33.64
C ASN A 38 -14.62 -9.03 -34.19
N LEU A 39 -15.64 -9.66 -33.60
CA LEU A 39 -17.03 -9.49 -33.98
C LEU A 39 -17.55 -8.08 -33.65
N ILE A 40 -17.26 -7.57 -32.45
CA ILE A 40 -17.76 -6.25 -32.01
C ILE A 40 -16.95 -5.09 -32.59
N SER A 41 -15.67 -5.28 -32.87
CA SER A 41 -14.83 -4.27 -33.51
C SER A 41 -15.05 -4.21 -35.02
N GLY A 42 -15.48 -5.33 -35.62
CA GLY A 42 -15.51 -5.49 -37.07
C GLY A 42 -14.11 -5.43 -37.69
N SER A 43 -13.06 -5.71 -36.91
CA SER A 43 -11.67 -5.60 -37.36
C SER A 43 -10.81 -6.75 -36.85
N SER A 44 -9.85 -7.17 -37.68
CA SER A 44 -8.81 -8.15 -37.38
C SER A 44 -7.57 -7.52 -36.74
N VAL A 45 -7.74 -6.38 -36.05
CA VAL A 45 -6.61 -5.58 -35.54
C VAL A 45 -5.73 -6.37 -34.55
N LEU A 46 -6.32 -7.33 -33.82
CA LEU A 46 -5.55 -8.22 -32.94
C LEU A 46 -4.54 -9.07 -33.72
N ASP A 47 -4.92 -9.56 -34.91
CA ASP A 47 -4.05 -10.35 -35.78
C ASP A 47 -3.01 -9.46 -36.47
N GLU A 48 -3.41 -8.26 -36.89
CA GLU A 48 -2.54 -7.26 -37.52
C GLU A 48 -1.45 -6.76 -36.56
N ALA A 49 -1.77 -6.62 -35.28
CA ALA A 49 -0.84 -6.27 -34.22
C ALA A 49 0.04 -7.44 -33.76
N GLY A 50 -0.19 -8.67 -34.26
CA GLY A 50 0.54 -9.86 -33.86
C GLY A 50 0.29 -10.29 -32.41
N ILE A 51 -0.88 -9.95 -31.86
CA ILE A 51 -1.28 -10.33 -30.51
C ILE A 51 -1.73 -11.79 -30.55
N ASP A 52 -1.19 -12.64 -29.68
CA ASP A 52 -1.62 -14.04 -29.53
C ASP A 52 -2.82 -14.21 -28.57
N ASP A 53 -3.49 -15.36 -28.58
CA ASP A 53 -4.68 -15.62 -27.74
C ASP A 53 -4.39 -15.33 -26.26
N ALA A 54 -3.25 -15.78 -25.73
CA ALA A 54 -2.89 -15.58 -24.34
C ALA A 54 -2.72 -14.09 -23.98
N GLN A 55 -2.20 -13.28 -24.91
CA GLN A 55 -2.01 -11.84 -24.75
C GLN A 55 -3.33 -11.06 -24.79
N VAL A 56 -4.37 -11.55 -25.48
CA VAL A 56 -5.70 -10.90 -25.52
C VAL A 56 -6.26 -10.68 -24.12
N LEU A 57 -6.08 -11.68 -23.23
CA LEU A 57 -6.55 -11.59 -21.83
C LEU A 57 -5.74 -10.64 -20.95
N THR A 58 -4.58 -10.16 -21.45
CA THR A 58 -3.68 -9.28 -20.72
C THR A 58 -3.68 -7.85 -21.25
N LEU A 59 -4.49 -7.55 -22.27
CA LEU A 59 -4.58 -6.21 -22.84
C LEU A 59 -5.00 -5.20 -21.78
N THR A 60 -4.20 -4.15 -21.68
CA THR A 60 -4.41 -3.03 -20.79
C THR A 60 -5.30 -1.98 -21.44
N ARG A 61 -5.73 -1.00 -20.64
CA ARG A 61 -6.48 0.14 -21.16
C ARG A 61 -5.66 0.93 -22.18
N GLU A 62 -4.36 1.01 -21.98
CA GLU A 62 -3.39 1.67 -22.85
C GLU A 62 -3.27 0.92 -24.18
N ASP A 63 -3.13 -0.40 -24.16
CA ASP A 63 -3.09 -1.22 -25.38
C ASP A 63 -4.38 -1.04 -26.22
N LEU A 64 -5.55 -1.04 -25.55
CA LEU A 64 -6.82 -0.82 -26.24
C LEU A 64 -6.91 0.58 -26.87
N ASN A 65 -6.27 1.61 -26.29
CA ASN A 65 -6.22 2.94 -26.90
C ASN A 65 -5.36 2.97 -28.16
N GLU A 66 -4.32 2.14 -28.26
CA GLU A 66 -3.48 2.00 -29.46
C GLU A 66 -4.17 1.17 -30.54
N LEU A 67 -4.79 0.05 -30.16
CA LEU A 67 -5.49 -0.85 -31.10
C LEU A 67 -6.75 -0.21 -31.68
N PHE A 68 -7.49 0.55 -30.86
CA PHE A 68 -8.73 1.19 -31.27
C PHE A 68 -8.69 2.70 -31.01
N PRO A 69 -7.91 3.47 -31.80
CA PRO A 69 -7.69 4.88 -31.55
C PRO A 69 -8.92 5.73 -31.81
N GLY A 70 -8.94 6.94 -31.25
CA GLY A 70 -9.98 7.95 -31.48
C GLY A 70 -11.17 7.89 -30.53
N ILE A 71 -11.88 9.03 -30.41
CA ILE A 71 -13.00 9.20 -29.47
C ILE A 71 -14.22 8.33 -29.82
N LYS A 72 -14.43 8.05 -31.12
CA LYS A 72 -15.55 7.22 -31.60
C LYS A 72 -15.48 5.79 -31.06
N ASN A 73 -14.27 5.29 -30.79
CA ASN A 73 -14.02 3.95 -30.27
C ASN A 73 -14.01 3.88 -28.74
N PHE A 74 -14.32 4.97 -28.03
CA PHE A 74 -14.32 4.97 -26.56
C PHE A 74 -15.23 3.88 -25.97
N GLN A 75 -16.45 3.75 -26.50
CA GLN A 75 -17.38 2.72 -26.03
C GLN A 75 -16.91 1.32 -26.42
N LEU A 76 -16.35 1.15 -27.62
CA LEU A 76 -15.76 -0.12 -28.05
C LEU A 76 -14.66 -0.58 -27.08
N ARG A 77 -13.72 0.31 -26.72
CA ARG A 77 -12.67 0.00 -25.73
C ARG A 77 -13.25 -0.39 -24.38
N ARG A 78 -14.29 0.31 -23.90
CA ARG A 78 -14.97 -0.05 -22.65
C ARG A 78 -15.60 -1.44 -22.72
N THR A 79 -16.27 -1.77 -23.82
CA THR A 79 -16.90 -3.07 -24.02
C THR A 79 -15.84 -4.17 -24.06
N ILE A 80 -14.76 -4.00 -24.83
CA ILE A 80 -13.65 -4.96 -24.91
C ILE A 80 -13.03 -5.19 -23.53
N MET A 81 -12.76 -4.11 -22.77
CA MET A 81 -12.20 -4.22 -21.42
C MET A 81 -13.13 -4.99 -20.48
N ALA A 82 -14.44 -4.79 -20.59
CA ALA A 82 -15.43 -5.52 -19.79
C ALA A 82 -15.43 -7.02 -20.11
N ILE A 83 -15.40 -7.39 -21.40
CA ILE A 83 -15.30 -8.79 -21.85
C ILE A 83 -14.04 -9.45 -21.29
N ILE A 84 -12.88 -8.79 -21.45
CA ILE A 84 -11.60 -9.30 -20.92
C ILE A 84 -11.69 -9.46 -19.40
N THR A 85 -12.19 -8.46 -18.68
CA THR A 85 -12.28 -8.51 -17.21
C THR A 85 -13.20 -9.63 -16.72
N GLU A 86 -14.34 -9.82 -17.36
CA GLU A 86 -15.29 -10.86 -16.99
C GLU A 86 -14.71 -12.26 -17.24
N SER A 87 -14.06 -12.45 -18.39
CA SER A 87 -13.38 -13.71 -18.73
C SER A 87 -12.24 -14.07 -17.76
N VAL A 88 -11.58 -13.07 -17.17
CA VAL A 88 -10.50 -13.27 -16.18
C VAL A 88 -11.05 -13.64 -14.81
N LYS A 89 -12.21 -13.10 -14.41
CA LYS A 89 -12.85 -13.45 -13.13
C LYS A 89 -13.16 -14.94 -13.03
N ASP A 90 -13.67 -15.52 -14.11
CA ASP A 90 -14.02 -16.95 -14.15
C ASP A 90 -12.77 -17.84 -13.98
N SER A 91 -11.60 -17.38 -14.43
CA SER A 91 -10.37 -18.17 -14.40
C SER A 91 -9.60 -18.13 -13.07
N SER A 92 -9.78 -17.08 -12.26
CA SER A 92 -9.03 -16.88 -11.00
C SER A 92 -9.80 -17.26 -9.74
N GLY A 93 -11.01 -17.80 -9.91
CA GLY A 93 -11.93 -18.10 -8.81
C GLY A 93 -11.57 -19.34 -7.97
N PRO A 94 -12.26 -19.50 -6.82
CA PRO A 94 -12.12 -20.64 -5.89
C PRO A 94 -12.29 -22.03 -6.51
N GLN A 95 -12.84 -22.13 -7.73
CA GLN A 95 -12.96 -23.41 -8.44
C GLN A 95 -11.62 -24.14 -8.56
N THR A 96 -10.50 -23.40 -8.64
CA THR A 96 -9.17 -24.00 -8.75
C THR A 96 -8.70 -24.61 -7.42
N PHE A 97 -8.93 -23.92 -6.30
CA PHE A 97 -8.59 -24.43 -4.97
C PHE A 97 -9.46 -25.61 -4.56
N ASP A 98 -10.78 -25.52 -4.78
CA ASP A 98 -11.70 -26.63 -4.49
C ASP A 98 -11.36 -27.87 -5.35
N ALA A 99 -11.10 -27.68 -6.65
CA ALA A 99 -10.67 -28.76 -7.52
C ALA A 99 -9.37 -29.37 -6.99
N ALA A 100 -8.34 -28.57 -6.71
CA ALA A 100 -7.04 -29.05 -6.21
C ALA A 100 -7.16 -29.77 -4.85
N LEU A 101 -8.01 -29.26 -3.94
CA LEU A 101 -8.24 -29.87 -2.64
C LEU A 101 -8.99 -31.21 -2.78
N LYS A 102 -10.04 -31.29 -3.61
CA LYS A 102 -10.73 -32.56 -3.93
C LYS A 102 -9.77 -33.59 -4.50
N GLN A 103 -8.91 -33.12 -5.40
CA GLN A 103 -7.87 -33.90 -6.02
C GLN A 103 -6.87 -34.43 -4.97
N LEU A 104 -6.48 -33.60 -3.98
CA LEU A 104 -5.53 -33.96 -2.94
C LEU A 104 -6.14 -35.02 -2.01
N MET A 105 -7.41 -34.83 -1.66
CA MET A 105 -8.20 -35.75 -0.85
C MET A 105 -8.45 -37.08 -1.57
N ALA A 106 -8.59 -37.08 -2.90
CA ALA A 106 -8.77 -38.30 -3.69
C ALA A 106 -7.50 -39.16 -3.76
N HIS A 107 -6.32 -38.54 -3.84
CA HIS A 107 -5.05 -39.25 -4.00
C HIS A 107 -4.34 -39.60 -2.69
N ASN A 108 -4.57 -38.85 -1.61
CA ASN A 108 -3.84 -38.98 -0.34
C ASN A 108 -4.75 -39.14 0.89
N SER A 109 -5.92 -39.79 0.74
CA SER A 109 -6.95 -39.87 1.79
C SER A 109 -6.47 -40.38 3.15
N ASN A 110 -5.40 -41.18 3.19
CA ASN A 110 -4.86 -41.80 4.41
C ASN A 110 -3.45 -41.34 4.80
N ASP A 111 -2.88 -40.32 4.14
CA ASP A 111 -1.54 -39.84 4.48
C ASP A 111 -1.62 -38.88 5.70
N PRO A 112 -1.02 -39.24 6.86
CA PRO A 112 -1.05 -38.40 8.04
C PRO A 112 -0.36 -37.05 7.85
N ALA A 113 0.66 -36.96 6.98
CA ALA A 113 1.34 -35.71 6.69
C ALA A 113 0.44 -34.75 5.92
N VAL A 114 -0.30 -35.25 4.92
CA VAL A 114 -1.29 -34.45 4.18
C VAL A 114 -2.40 -33.98 5.11
N HIS A 115 -2.88 -34.84 6.01
CA HIS A 115 -3.90 -34.49 6.97
C HIS A 115 -3.46 -33.37 7.94
N GLU A 116 -2.22 -33.40 8.44
CA GLU A 116 -1.68 -32.33 9.28
C GLU A 116 -1.52 -31.02 8.50
N VAL A 117 -1.03 -31.06 7.25
CA VAL A 117 -0.94 -29.86 6.39
C VAL A 117 -2.32 -29.24 6.13
N VAL A 118 -3.33 -30.07 5.87
CA VAL A 118 -4.71 -29.61 5.68
C VAL A 118 -5.27 -28.99 6.96
N LYS A 119 -5.02 -29.59 8.14
CA LYS A 119 -5.43 -29.00 9.42
C LYS A 119 -4.77 -27.64 9.69
N GLU A 120 -3.47 -27.53 9.44
CA GLU A 120 -2.75 -26.27 9.67
C GLU A 120 -3.23 -25.19 8.70
N SER A 121 -3.49 -25.56 7.44
CA SER A 121 -4.10 -24.68 6.45
C SER A 121 -5.49 -24.21 6.90
N LEU A 122 -6.33 -25.12 7.41
CA LEU A 122 -7.64 -24.79 7.97
C LEU A 122 -7.55 -23.85 9.18
N ARG A 123 -6.56 -24.05 10.06
CA ARG A 123 -6.30 -23.14 11.19
C ARG A 123 -5.95 -21.74 10.68
N ALA A 124 -5.02 -21.64 9.73
CA ALA A 124 -4.62 -20.37 9.14
C ALA A 124 -5.82 -19.65 8.48
N PHE A 125 -6.66 -20.37 7.73
CA PHE A 125 -7.87 -19.79 7.14
C PHE A 125 -8.86 -19.29 8.18
N ARG A 126 -9.06 -20.02 9.28
CA ARG A 126 -9.94 -19.59 10.38
C ARG A 126 -9.42 -18.34 11.08
N GLU A 127 -8.10 -18.26 11.29
CA GLU A 127 -7.47 -17.09 11.90
C GLU A 127 -7.69 -15.85 11.02
N VAL A 128 -7.45 -15.96 9.71
CA VAL A 128 -7.69 -14.86 8.75
C VAL A 128 -9.17 -14.48 8.70
N ASP A 129 -10.09 -15.44 8.66
CA ASP A 129 -11.53 -15.19 8.71
C ASP A 129 -11.93 -14.44 9.99
N GLN A 130 -11.38 -14.84 11.14
CA GLN A 130 -11.64 -14.17 12.41
C GLN A 130 -11.07 -12.74 12.45
N GLN A 131 -9.86 -12.54 11.92
CA GLN A 131 -9.26 -11.21 11.79
C GLN A 131 -10.10 -10.31 10.87
N LEU A 132 -10.58 -10.84 9.75
CA LEU A 132 -11.43 -10.09 8.82
C LEU A 132 -12.78 -9.74 9.47
N LYS A 133 -13.42 -10.68 10.17
CA LYS A 133 -14.64 -10.40 10.95
C LYS A 133 -14.43 -9.35 12.00
N SER A 134 -13.31 -9.40 12.73
CA SER A 134 -12.95 -8.38 13.72
C SER A 134 -12.76 -7.01 13.05
N ALA A 135 -12.07 -6.96 11.91
CA ALA A 135 -11.87 -5.72 11.16
C ALA A 135 -13.21 -5.14 10.65
N GLN A 136 -14.09 -5.98 10.11
CA GLN A 136 -15.44 -5.59 9.69
C GLN A 136 -16.27 -5.07 10.87
N ALA A 137 -16.21 -5.73 12.02
CA ALA A 137 -16.91 -5.30 13.24
C ALA A 137 -16.39 -3.95 13.75
N SER A 138 -15.07 -3.73 13.74
CA SER A 138 -14.45 -2.45 14.15
C SER A 138 -14.83 -1.28 13.23
N LEU A 139 -15.06 -1.55 11.94
CA LEU A 139 -15.47 -0.52 10.98
C LEU A 139 -16.97 -0.16 11.08
N LYS A 140 -17.80 -1.07 11.59
CA LYS A 140 -19.26 -0.92 11.61
C LYS A 140 -19.77 0.36 12.30
N PRO A 141 -19.28 0.76 13.49
CA PRO A 141 -19.72 1.99 14.14
C PRO A 141 -19.48 3.25 13.29
N TYR A 142 -18.36 3.32 12.58
CA TYR A 142 -18.03 4.46 11.71
C TYR A 142 -18.96 4.52 10.50
N ILE A 143 -19.29 3.36 9.92
CA ILE A 143 -20.24 3.25 8.81
C ILE A 143 -21.63 3.74 9.27
N ASP A 144 -22.09 3.29 10.44
CA ASP A 144 -23.42 3.66 10.96
C ASP A 144 -23.53 5.18 11.22
N ILE A 145 -22.47 5.85 11.72
CA ILE A 145 -22.42 7.32 11.86
C ILE A 145 -22.50 8.01 10.50
N LEU A 146 -21.69 7.57 9.52
CA LEU A 146 -21.66 8.18 8.19
C LEU A 146 -22.99 8.01 7.46
N SER A 147 -23.65 6.86 7.61
CA SER A 147 -25.01 6.63 7.08
C SER A 147 -26.02 7.57 7.72
N SER A 148 -25.97 7.78 9.05
CA SER A 148 -26.89 8.70 9.74
C SER A 148 -26.71 10.16 9.30
N LEU A 149 -25.48 10.59 9.02
CA LEU A 149 -25.16 11.92 8.52
C LEU A 149 -25.55 12.10 7.05
N SER A 150 -25.41 11.02 6.26
CA SER A 150 -25.82 10.96 4.86
C SER A 150 -27.34 11.08 4.70
N GLU A 151 -28.12 10.57 5.65
CA GLU A 151 -29.59 10.57 5.61
C GLU A 151 -30.22 11.80 6.24
N ALA A 152 -29.43 12.71 6.84
CA ALA A 152 -29.95 13.93 7.43
C ALA A 152 -30.65 14.78 6.34
N PRO A 153 -31.96 15.04 6.46
CA PRO A 153 -32.66 15.90 5.51
C PRO A 153 -32.08 17.30 5.63
N SER A 154 -31.71 17.86 4.49
CA SER A 154 -31.23 19.22 4.30
C SER A 154 -32.26 20.25 4.76
N ARG A 155 -32.38 20.42 6.08
CA ARG A 155 -33.08 21.54 6.69
C ARG A 155 -32.22 22.78 6.48
N LYS A 156 -32.55 23.54 5.44
CA LYS A 156 -32.24 24.96 5.31
C LYS A 156 -32.85 25.66 6.52
N GLU A 157 -32.08 25.85 7.58
CA GLU A 157 -32.47 26.73 8.69
C GLU A 157 -31.64 28.01 8.59
N ASP A 158 -32.34 29.03 8.11
CA ASP A 158 -31.94 30.43 8.02
C ASP A 158 -31.56 30.95 9.41
N TRP A 159 -30.28 31.20 9.64
CA TRP A 159 -29.85 32.09 10.70
C TRP A 159 -29.85 33.52 10.15
N GLU A 160 -31.04 34.05 9.88
CA GLU A 160 -31.20 35.50 9.85
C GLU A 160 -31.48 36.04 11.26
N THR A 161 -30.95 37.24 11.47
CA THR A 161 -31.38 38.23 12.47
C THR A 161 -31.10 37.93 13.94
N GLU A 162 -30.08 38.61 14.47
CA GLU A 162 -30.18 39.53 15.63
C GLU A 162 -28.89 39.50 16.45
N ARG A 163 -28.06 40.54 16.27
CA ARG A 163 -27.74 41.45 17.37
C ARG A 163 -26.97 42.65 16.83
N THR A 164 -27.74 43.72 16.75
CA THR A 164 -27.41 45.13 16.77
C THR A 164 -26.10 45.49 17.49
N SER A 165 -25.26 46.23 16.75
CA SER A 165 -24.74 47.54 17.15
C SER A 165 -24.10 47.67 18.54
N SER A 166 -22.78 47.53 18.58
CA SER A 166 -21.94 48.26 19.53
C SER A 166 -20.77 48.90 18.80
N ARG A 167 -21.10 50.05 18.21
CA ARG A 167 -20.19 51.09 17.70
C ARG A 167 -19.33 51.59 18.87
N LYS A 168 -18.07 51.14 18.97
CA LYS A 168 -17.04 51.86 19.73
C LYS A 168 -15.93 52.30 18.78
N LYS A 169 -15.75 53.62 18.75
CA LYS A 169 -14.79 54.37 17.95
C LYS A 169 -13.38 53.80 18.09
N LEU A 170 -12.70 53.65 16.96
CA LEU A 170 -11.25 53.52 16.83
C LEU A 170 -10.59 54.81 17.36
N PRO A 171 -9.67 54.76 18.34
CA PRO A 171 -8.64 55.76 18.48
C PRO A 171 -7.38 55.23 17.78
N SER A 172 -6.88 55.95 16.78
CA SER A 172 -5.52 55.75 16.25
C SER A 172 -4.51 56.26 17.28
N PRO A 173 -3.57 55.43 17.78
CA PRO A 173 -2.38 55.90 18.43
C PRO A 173 -1.19 55.68 17.49
N SER A 174 -0.53 56.79 17.22
CA SER A 174 0.78 56.92 16.59
C SER A 174 1.80 55.89 17.07
N HIS A 175 2.58 55.43 16.09
CA HIS A 175 3.93 54.90 16.19
C HIS A 175 4.65 55.25 17.50
N THR A 176 5.08 54.24 18.23
CA THR A 176 6.37 54.13 18.95
C THR A 176 6.23 53.04 20.00
N SER A 177 6.58 51.81 19.65
CA SER A 177 6.99 50.86 20.69
C SER A 177 8.04 49.94 20.11
N SER A 178 9.28 50.35 20.39
CA SER A 178 10.32 49.49 20.92
C SER A 178 10.18 48.02 20.57
N ARG A 179 11.00 47.62 19.60
CA ARG A 179 11.53 46.28 19.36
C ARG A 179 11.54 45.44 20.65
N SER A 180 10.41 44.79 20.97
CA SER A 180 10.40 43.79 22.02
C SER A 180 11.05 42.58 21.39
N SER A 181 12.31 42.37 21.74
CA SER A 181 13.01 41.13 21.52
C SER A 181 12.18 40.03 22.16
N ILE A 182 11.28 39.43 21.38
CA ILE A 182 10.64 38.17 21.72
C ILE A 182 11.82 37.21 21.85
N LYS A 183 12.21 36.97 23.11
CA LYS A 183 13.12 35.91 23.49
C LYS A 183 12.41 34.62 23.06
N LYS A 184 12.62 34.21 21.81
CA LYS A 184 12.38 32.82 21.42
C LYS A 184 13.27 32.03 22.37
N LYS A 185 12.67 31.35 23.35
CA LYS A 185 13.36 30.34 24.13
C LYS A 185 13.80 29.30 23.10
N THR A 186 15.06 29.38 22.70
CA THR A 186 15.73 28.31 21.98
C THR A 186 15.76 27.14 22.96
N TYR A 187 14.80 26.23 22.81
CA TYR A 187 14.99 24.90 23.38
C TYR A 187 16.21 24.34 22.66
N GLU A 188 17.27 24.10 23.42
CA GLU A 188 18.43 23.40 22.91
C GLU A 188 17.95 22.02 22.45
N PRO A 189 18.19 21.60 21.20
CA PRO A 189 17.78 20.27 20.76
C PRO A 189 18.48 19.22 21.62
N SER A 190 17.71 18.37 22.29
CA SER A 190 18.23 17.38 23.24
C SER A 190 18.64 16.07 22.56
N VAL A 191 17.99 15.68 21.46
CA VAL A 191 18.25 14.37 20.81
C VAL A 191 18.97 14.56 19.48
N LYS A 192 20.16 13.97 19.36
CA LYS A 192 20.93 13.94 18.11
C LYS A 192 20.61 12.66 17.34
N VAL A 193 20.11 12.79 16.11
CA VAL A 193 19.77 11.65 15.25
C VAL A 193 20.54 11.68 13.94
N HIS A 194 20.96 10.52 13.48
CA HIS A 194 21.51 10.39 12.13
C HIS A 194 20.39 10.02 11.16
N LEU A 195 20.21 10.79 10.08
CA LEU A 195 19.24 10.47 9.03
C LEU A 195 19.92 9.59 7.98
N LEU A 196 19.62 8.29 7.98
CA LEU A 196 20.12 7.37 6.98
C LEU A 196 19.09 7.25 5.84
N LEU A 197 19.43 7.70 4.64
CA LEU A 197 18.54 7.59 3.48
C LEU A 197 18.83 6.30 2.72
N CYS A 198 17.95 5.30 2.85
CA CYS A 198 18.09 4.01 2.18
C CYS A 198 17.62 4.04 0.71
N GLY A 199 17.02 5.15 0.26
CA GLY A 199 16.54 5.36 -1.10
C GLY A 199 16.11 6.82 -1.36
N ARG A 200 15.41 7.06 -2.47
CA ARG A 200 14.92 8.39 -2.87
C ARG A 200 13.64 8.76 -2.12
N THR A 201 13.72 9.74 -1.22
CA THR A 201 12.61 10.18 -0.35
C THR A 201 11.94 11.48 -0.81
N LEU A 202 12.42 12.11 -1.88
CA LEU A 202 11.89 13.38 -2.43
C LEU A 202 11.81 14.52 -1.39
N GLY A 203 12.71 14.52 -0.40
CA GLY A 203 12.70 15.52 0.68
C GLY A 203 11.68 15.25 1.79
N ALA A 204 10.80 14.25 1.68
CA ALA A 204 9.80 13.95 2.71
C ALA A 204 10.43 13.62 4.08
N HIS A 205 11.63 13.04 4.10
CA HIS A 205 12.40 12.80 5.33
C HIS A 205 12.71 14.09 6.11
N THR A 206 12.91 15.23 5.44
CA THR A 206 13.18 16.50 6.12
C THR A 206 11.93 17.04 6.80
N GLN A 207 10.75 16.78 6.23
CA GLN A 207 9.47 17.12 6.87
C GLN A 207 9.20 16.25 8.09
N VAL A 208 9.54 14.95 8.04
CA VAL A 208 9.50 14.08 9.23
C VAL A 208 10.38 14.68 10.32
N LEU A 209 11.64 15.03 10.02
CA LEU A 209 12.51 15.66 11.04
C LEU A 209 11.96 17.01 11.54
N ALA A 210 11.45 17.86 10.66
CA ALA A 210 10.91 19.17 11.02
C ALA A 210 9.66 19.06 11.94
N GLY A 211 8.92 17.96 11.84
CA GLY A 211 7.79 17.65 12.70
C GLY A 211 8.15 17.04 14.06
N LEU A 212 9.43 16.81 14.35
CA LEU A 212 9.93 16.20 15.59
C LEU A 212 10.65 17.26 16.45
N PRO A 213 9.94 18.00 17.33
CA PRO A 213 10.55 19.01 18.18
C PRO A 213 11.59 18.40 19.14
N GLY A 214 12.67 19.16 19.39
CA GLY A 214 13.77 18.74 20.29
C GLY A 214 14.78 17.79 19.64
N VAL A 215 14.61 17.47 18.35
CA VAL A 215 15.47 16.55 17.61
C VAL A 215 16.31 17.32 16.60
N GLN A 216 17.60 17.00 16.53
CA GLN A 216 18.54 17.58 15.56
C GLN A 216 19.22 16.50 14.73
N ALA A 217 19.36 16.74 13.43
CA ALA A 217 20.19 15.89 12.58
C ALA A 217 21.66 16.04 12.98
N SER A 218 22.38 14.94 13.03
CA SER A 218 23.80 14.89 13.31
C SER A 218 24.52 13.90 12.39
N GLU A 219 25.84 13.96 12.43
CA GLU A 219 26.67 12.91 11.85
C GLU A 219 26.46 11.58 12.57
N LEU A 220 26.80 10.50 11.87
CA LEU A 220 26.67 9.15 12.40
C LEU A 220 27.46 8.96 13.69
N MET A 221 28.62 9.61 13.87
CA MET A 221 29.45 9.40 15.07
C MET A 221 28.86 10.03 16.34
N ASP A 222 28.11 11.12 16.21
CA ASP A 222 27.56 11.93 17.31
C ASP A 222 26.07 11.65 17.57
N CYS A 223 25.43 10.81 16.76
CA CYS A 223 24.02 10.46 16.97
C CYS A 223 23.83 9.46 18.12
N GLN A 224 22.70 9.63 18.81
CA GLN A 224 22.18 8.71 19.83
C GLN A 224 21.29 7.63 19.20
N LEU A 225 20.61 7.97 18.09
CA LEU A 225 19.66 7.11 17.38
C LEU A 225 19.77 7.34 15.87
N ILE A 226 19.54 6.29 15.08
CA ILE A 226 19.44 6.39 13.61
C ILE A 226 17.97 6.39 13.20
N LEU A 227 17.57 7.36 12.38
CA LEU A 227 16.30 7.32 11.64
C LEU A 227 16.62 6.87 10.21
N ALA A 228 16.36 5.60 9.93
CA ALA A 228 16.60 5.00 8.62
C ALA A 228 15.35 5.13 7.75
N PHE A 229 15.40 6.01 6.75
CA PHE A 229 14.30 6.27 5.83
C PHE A 229 14.37 5.32 4.64
N CYS A 230 13.44 4.39 4.57
CA CYS A 230 13.38 3.35 3.54
C CYS A 230 12.12 3.51 2.68
N PRO A 231 12.24 4.18 1.51
CA PRO A 231 11.19 4.16 0.50
C PRO A 231 10.91 2.74 0.02
N VAL A 232 9.64 2.36 0.02
CA VAL A 232 9.18 1.11 -0.60
C VAL A 232 9.19 1.34 -2.11
N VAL A 233 10.16 0.73 -2.80
CA VAL A 233 10.36 0.84 -4.25
C VAL A 233 10.07 -0.48 -4.95
N SER A 234 10.15 -1.59 -4.23
CA SER A 234 9.94 -2.93 -4.73
C SER A 234 9.01 -3.69 -3.79
N ARG A 235 9.38 -4.92 -3.41
CA ARG A 235 8.70 -5.67 -2.36
C ARG A 235 9.21 -5.20 -1.01
N VAL A 236 8.29 -4.94 -0.08
CA VAL A 236 8.58 -4.48 1.29
C VAL A 236 9.71 -5.27 1.96
N GLY A 237 9.69 -6.61 1.87
CA GLY A 237 10.72 -7.46 2.47
C GLY A 237 12.12 -7.22 1.90
N THR A 238 12.24 -7.06 0.58
CA THR A 238 13.52 -6.78 -0.09
C THR A 238 14.05 -5.40 0.28
N ASP A 239 13.17 -4.40 0.30
CA ASP A 239 13.56 -3.03 0.64
C ASP A 239 14.02 -2.91 2.11
N ILE A 240 13.39 -3.69 3.02
CA ILE A 240 13.84 -3.79 4.41
C ILE A 240 15.22 -4.47 4.48
N GLU A 241 15.42 -5.60 3.82
CA GLU A 241 16.71 -6.30 3.85
C GLU A 241 17.86 -5.39 3.37
N GLU A 242 17.63 -4.64 2.29
CA GLU A 242 18.59 -3.68 1.76
C GLU A 242 18.80 -2.46 2.68
N ALA A 243 17.77 -2.02 3.41
CA ALA A 243 17.91 -0.99 4.42
C ALA A 243 18.72 -1.48 5.62
N LEU A 244 18.45 -2.69 6.12
CA LEU A 244 19.16 -3.28 7.26
C LEU A 244 20.66 -3.45 6.99
N LYS A 245 21.04 -3.84 5.77
CA LYS A 245 22.46 -3.91 5.34
C LYS A 245 23.21 -2.58 5.46
N LYS A 246 22.50 -1.44 5.41
CA LYS A 246 23.09 -0.09 5.51
C LYS A 246 23.08 0.46 6.93
N ILE A 247 22.32 -0.14 7.86
CA ILE A 247 22.20 0.33 9.24
C ILE A 247 23.32 -0.28 10.08
N PRO A 248 24.18 0.54 10.73
CA PRO A 248 25.16 0.06 11.71
C PRO A 248 24.49 -0.73 12.84
N VAL A 249 24.96 -1.95 13.07
CA VAL A 249 24.37 -2.90 14.04
C VAL A 249 24.62 -2.53 15.50
N ASP A 250 25.59 -1.66 15.75
CA ASP A 250 26.02 -1.18 17.07
C ASP A 250 25.24 0.05 17.56
N LYS A 251 24.37 0.62 16.72
CA LYS A 251 23.57 1.81 17.06
C LYS A 251 22.07 1.52 17.01
N PRO A 252 21.28 1.98 17.99
CA PRO A 252 19.83 1.82 17.93
C PRO A 252 19.27 2.57 16.71
N ALA A 253 18.30 1.97 16.04
CA ALA A 253 17.70 2.53 14.84
C ALA A 253 16.18 2.34 14.82
N VAL A 254 15.48 3.31 14.24
CA VAL A 254 14.08 3.20 13.84
C VAL A 254 14.04 3.10 12.32
N LEU A 255 13.37 2.07 11.81
CA LEU A 255 13.17 1.94 10.37
C LEU A 255 11.86 2.63 9.99
N VAL A 256 11.98 3.77 9.29
CA VAL A 256 10.87 4.55 8.77
C VAL A 256 10.59 4.11 7.34
N MET A 257 9.61 3.22 7.19
CA MET A 257 9.14 2.74 5.90
C MET A 257 8.30 3.82 5.22
N MET A 258 8.71 4.25 4.03
CA MET A 258 8.05 5.35 3.31
C MET A 258 7.31 4.81 2.09
N TYR A 259 5.99 4.88 2.11
CA TYR A 259 5.13 4.45 1.03
C TYR A 259 4.82 5.63 0.11
N HIS A 260 5.27 5.55 -1.15
CA HIS A 260 4.95 6.56 -2.15
C HIS A 260 3.52 6.36 -2.65
N THR A 261 2.59 7.17 -2.14
CA THR A 261 1.17 7.05 -2.46
C THR A 261 0.45 8.37 -2.25
N PHE A 262 -0.52 8.67 -3.12
CA PHE A 262 -1.45 9.77 -2.92
C PHE A 262 -2.66 9.37 -2.05
N ASN A 263 -2.84 8.08 -1.76
CA ASN A 263 -3.99 7.59 -0.98
C ASN A 263 -3.72 7.77 0.54
N PRO A 264 -4.42 8.68 1.24
CA PRO A 264 -4.24 8.88 2.68
C PRO A 264 -4.68 7.68 3.53
N ASN A 265 -5.47 6.77 2.94
CA ASN A 265 -5.98 5.55 3.56
C ASN A 265 -5.19 4.30 3.12
N HIS A 266 -3.95 4.47 2.65
CA HIS A 266 -3.10 3.36 2.23
C HIS A 266 -2.84 2.39 3.39
N ILE A 267 -3.20 1.12 3.19
CA ILE A 267 -2.99 0.07 4.18
C ILE A 267 -1.54 -0.37 4.10
N CYS A 268 -0.75 0.02 5.09
CA CYS A 268 0.64 -0.40 5.20
C CYS A 268 0.72 -1.80 5.79
N GLN A 269 1.70 -2.58 5.35
CA GLN A 269 1.92 -3.91 5.90
C GLN A 269 2.30 -3.78 7.38
N ASN A 270 1.63 -4.55 8.25
CA ASN A 270 2.03 -4.60 9.65
C ASN A 270 3.35 -5.36 9.74
N LEU A 271 4.42 -4.61 10.00
CA LEU A 271 5.76 -5.14 10.16
C LEU A 271 5.93 -5.62 11.60
N HIS A 272 5.28 -6.72 11.97
CA HIS A 272 5.71 -7.52 13.10
C HIS A 272 6.80 -8.48 12.62
N MET A 273 7.83 -7.92 12.01
CA MET A 273 8.85 -8.71 11.37
C MET A 273 9.81 -9.15 12.47
N SER A 274 9.85 -10.46 12.75
CA SER A 274 10.84 -11.11 13.61
C SER A 274 12.24 -11.01 12.98
N THR A 275 12.67 -9.80 12.65
CA THR A 275 13.98 -9.56 12.10
C THR A 275 15.00 -9.89 13.16
N SER A 276 16.05 -10.60 12.74
CA SER A 276 17.13 -11.04 13.63
C SER A 276 17.99 -9.88 14.15
N GLN A 277 17.75 -8.64 13.68
CA GLN A 277 18.63 -7.51 13.94
C GLN A 277 18.15 -6.72 15.17
N ALA A 278 18.75 -7.05 16.32
CA ALA A 278 18.34 -6.59 17.65
C ALA A 278 18.44 -5.06 17.88
N ASN A 279 19.15 -4.31 17.05
CA ASN A 279 19.27 -2.85 17.20
C ASN A 279 18.13 -2.07 16.52
N ILE A 280 17.22 -2.74 15.80
CA ILE A 280 16.00 -2.08 15.28
C ILE A 280 14.96 -2.03 16.39
N MET A 281 14.71 -0.83 16.90
CA MET A 281 13.77 -0.62 18.00
C MET A 281 12.32 -0.72 17.53
N GLU A 282 12.03 -0.11 16.39
CA GLU A 282 10.67 0.05 15.90
C GLU A 282 10.61 0.19 14.38
N TYR A 283 9.48 -0.25 13.82
CA TYR A 283 9.07 0.00 12.44
C TYR A 283 7.97 1.05 12.43
N VAL A 284 8.13 2.08 11.61
CA VAL A 284 7.17 3.18 11.47
C VAL A 284 6.82 3.35 10.00
N ASN A 285 5.54 3.37 9.68
CA ASN A 285 5.05 3.55 8.31
C ASN A 285 4.68 5.02 8.09
N VAL A 286 5.17 5.62 7.01
CA VAL A 286 4.89 7.00 6.61
C VAL A 286 4.42 7.01 5.16
N LEU A 287 3.34 7.75 4.88
CA LEU A 287 2.81 7.96 3.54
C LEU A 287 3.34 9.29 2.98
N PHE A 288 3.87 9.29 1.76
CA PHE A 288 4.36 10.52 1.11
C PHE A 288 4.06 10.52 -0.38
N HIS A 289 4.02 11.72 -0.97
CA HIS A 289 3.81 11.90 -2.39
C HIS A 289 4.46 13.21 -2.87
N ASP A 290 4.92 13.24 -4.11
CA ASP A 290 5.54 14.44 -4.71
C ASP A 290 4.58 15.63 -4.81
N SER A 291 3.31 15.39 -5.17
CA SER A 291 2.31 16.45 -5.37
C SER A 291 1.91 17.24 -4.11
N HIS A 292 2.17 16.69 -2.91
CA HIS A 292 1.91 17.35 -1.63
C HIS A 292 3.17 18.00 -1.03
N ASN A 293 4.27 18.02 -1.80
CA ASN A 293 5.58 18.47 -1.34
C ASN A 293 6.08 17.72 -0.09
N GLY A 294 5.80 16.42 0.03
CA GLY A 294 6.35 15.54 1.08
C GLY A 294 5.33 14.59 1.71
N ILE A 295 5.28 14.51 3.04
CA ILE A 295 4.40 13.55 3.76
C ILE A 295 2.93 13.98 3.69
N LEU A 296 2.01 13.01 3.59
CA LEU A 296 0.58 13.30 3.55
C LEU A 296 0.07 13.83 4.89
N ASN A 297 -0.89 14.76 4.85
CA ASN A 297 -1.66 15.17 6.03
C ASN A 297 -2.79 14.17 6.26
N CYS A 298 -2.53 13.12 7.06
CA CYS A 298 -3.49 12.05 7.31
C CYS A 298 -3.31 11.39 8.69
N PRO A 299 -4.35 10.73 9.24
CA PRO A 299 -4.28 10.08 10.55
C PRO A 299 -3.17 9.03 10.68
N ALA A 300 -2.83 8.32 9.61
CA ALA A 300 -1.73 7.34 9.62
C ALA A 300 -0.38 8.01 9.89
N ASN A 301 -0.13 9.16 9.27
CA ASN A 301 1.09 9.93 9.51
C ASN A 301 1.07 10.62 10.88
N ASP A 302 -0.07 11.11 11.35
CA ASP A 302 -0.18 11.66 12.71
C ASP A 302 0.23 10.61 13.77
N GLN A 303 -0.23 9.36 13.59
CA GLN A 303 0.18 8.23 14.44
C GLN A 303 1.66 7.91 14.28
N ALA A 304 2.19 7.92 13.06
CA ALA A 304 3.61 7.70 12.79
C ALA A 304 4.48 8.75 13.50
N MET A 305 4.13 10.03 13.40
CA MET A 305 4.81 11.14 14.06
C MET A 305 4.73 11.02 15.58
N THR A 306 3.56 10.66 16.11
CA THR A 306 3.38 10.40 17.56
C THR A 306 4.27 9.25 18.03
N LYS A 307 4.34 8.15 17.27
CA LYS A 307 5.19 7.00 17.58
C LYS A 307 6.68 7.37 17.57
N LEU A 308 7.12 8.11 16.55
CA LEU A 308 8.50 8.63 16.48
C LEU A 308 8.82 9.53 17.67
N GLN A 309 7.93 10.46 18.03
CA GLN A 309 8.12 11.33 19.19
C GLN A 309 8.23 10.53 20.49
N MET A 310 7.38 9.51 20.69
CA MET A 310 7.45 8.66 21.88
C MET A 310 8.79 7.90 22.00
N ILE A 311 9.32 7.40 20.89
CA ILE A 311 10.65 6.75 20.87
C ILE A 311 11.74 7.77 21.22
N LEU A 312 11.70 8.94 20.59
CA LEU A 312 12.71 9.99 20.78
C LEU A 312 12.70 10.57 22.20
N ASN A 313 11.55 10.63 22.85
CA ASN A 313 11.43 11.08 24.24
C ASN A 313 12.23 10.19 25.22
N GLN A 314 12.54 8.93 24.86
CA GLN A 314 13.40 8.05 25.67
C GLN A 314 14.87 8.50 25.69
N TYR A 315 15.25 9.36 24.75
CA TYR A 315 16.60 9.92 24.59
C TYR A 315 16.67 11.39 25.03
N MET A 316 15.55 11.98 25.45
CA MET A 316 15.52 13.34 26.00
C MET A 316 15.89 13.28 27.49
N SER A 317 17.16 13.52 27.79
CA SER A 317 17.66 13.74 29.16
C SER A 317 17.23 15.09 29.73
#